data_AF-A0AAV5D736-F1
#
_entry.id   AF-A0AAV5D736-F1
#
_cell.length_a   1.000
_cell.length_b   1.000
_cell.length_c   1.000
_cell.angle_alpha   90.00
_cell.angle_beta   90.00
_cell.angle_gamma   90.00
#
_symmetry.space_group_name_H-M   'P 1'
#
loop_
_entity.id
_entity.type
_entity.pdbx_description
1 polymer ?
#
loop_
_entity_poly.entity_id
_entity_poly.type
_entity_poly.pdbx_seq_one_letter_code
_entity_poly.pdbx_strand_id
1 'polypeptide(L)'
;MYITIGDAGNDDGKTKEFVRDHEQTHLSVSREESFGHGRLRIVDETRAVWTWHRNDGEYSTVRDEVWLESLVSAGPTQARVQTAGSSKLLY
;
A
#
# COMPACT_ATOMS: atom_id res chain seq x y z
N MET A 1 0.58 7.16 -4.88
CA MET A 1 0.87 5.76 -4.45
C MET A 1 1.80 5.13 -5.47
N TYR A 2 2.78 4.36 -5.02
CA TYR A 2 3.65 3.57 -5.89
C TYR A 2 3.46 2.09 -5.55
N ILE A 3 3.31 1.26 -6.58
CA ILE A 3 3.10 -0.19 -6.46
C ILE A 3 4.14 -0.89 -7.33
N THR A 4 4.80 -1.91 -6.79
CA THR A 4 5.72 -2.79 -7.52
C THR A 4 5.09 -4.19 -7.63
N ILE A 5 4.88 -4.69 -8.84
CA ILE A 5 4.23 -6.00 -9.16
C ILE A 5 5.03 -6.82 -10.18
N GLY A 6 6.35 -6.85 -10.03
CA GLY A 6 7.27 -7.60 -10.89
C GLY A 6 7.35 -9.10 -10.55
N ASP A 7 6.36 -9.64 -9.86
CA ASP A 7 6.39 -10.91 -9.14
C ASP A 7 5.50 -12.00 -9.79
N ALA A 8 5.26 -11.92 -11.10
CA ALA A 8 4.36 -12.86 -11.79
C ALA A 8 4.88 -14.31 -11.86
N GLY A 9 6.20 -14.54 -11.66
CA GLY A 9 6.80 -15.88 -11.64
C GLY A 9 7.71 -16.19 -12.83
N ASN A 10 8.74 -15.37 -13.09
CA ASN A 10 9.76 -15.71 -14.10
C ASN A 10 10.68 -16.86 -13.64
N ASP A 11 11.36 -17.48 -14.61
CA ASP A 11 12.27 -18.60 -14.38
C ASP A 11 13.51 -18.22 -13.54
N ASP A 12 13.79 -16.93 -13.40
CA ASP A 12 14.89 -16.40 -12.57
C ASP A 12 14.62 -16.55 -11.06
N GLY A 13 13.38 -16.89 -10.66
CA GLY A 13 12.99 -17.10 -9.28
C GLY A 13 12.67 -15.80 -8.53
N LYS A 14 12.29 -15.93 -7.25
CA LYS A 14 11.90 -14.79 -6.40
C LYS A 14 13.12 -13.93 -5.99
N THR A 15 12.88 -12.65 -5.73
CA THR A 15 13.91 -11.69 -5.25
C THR A 15 14.27 -11.92 -3.79
N LYS A 16 15.34 -12.68 -3.55
CA LYS A 16 15.66 -13.32 -2.26
C LYS A 16 15.90 -12.41 -1.06
N GLU A 17 16.19 -11.11 -1.26
CA GLU A 17 16.53 -10.23 -0.14
C GLU A 17 16.08 -8.78 -0.37
N PHE A 18 15.47 -8.19 0.65
CA PHE A 18 15.35 -6.75 0.79
C PHE A 18 16.66 -6.17 1.33
N VAL A 19 17.03 -4.96 0.89
CA VAL A 19 18.19 -4.23 1.44
C VAL A 19 18.00 -4.08 2.95
N ARG A 20 18.90 -4.68 3.73
CA ARG A 20 18.77 -4.81 5.20
C ARG A 20 18.80 -3.47 5.91
N ASP A 21 19.61 -2.53 5.42
CA ASP A 21 19.73 -1.17 5.95
C ASP A 21 18.58 -0.26 5.50
N HIS A 22 17.72 -0.75 4.61
CA HIS A 22 16.42 -0.17 4.29
C HIS A 22 15.37 -0.84 5.19
N GLU A 23 15.55 -0.69 6.52
CA GLU A 23 14.44 -0.78 7.46
C GLU A 23 13.26 -0.07 6.81
N GLN A 24 12.10 -0.72 6.81
CA GLN A 24 10.93 -0.34 6.04
C GLN A 24 10.71 1.17 6.15
N THR A 25 11.21 1.92 5.16
CA THR A 25 11.20 3.37 5.21
C THR A 25 9.76 3.82 5.38
N HIS A 26 9.53 4.98 5.98
CA HIS A 26 8.17 5.51 6.15
C HIS A 26 7.37 5.63 4.84
N LEU A 27 8.04 5.52 3.67
CA LEU A 27 7.43 5.49 2.34
C LEU A 27 7.01 4.07 1.86
N SER A 28 7.44 3.00 2.51
CA SER A 28 7.12 1.60 2.16
C SER A 28 6.13 1.04 3.18
N VAL A 29 4.86 0.93 2.81
CA VAL A 29 3.80 0.47 3.71
C VAL A 29 3.69 -1.06 3.75
N SER A 30 3.96 -1.72 2.62
CA SER A 30 3.91 -3.18 2.47
C SER A 30 5.00 -3.64 1.51
N ARG A 31 5.57 -4.83 1.77
CA ARG A 31 6.51 -5.53 0.90
C ARG A 31 6.46 -7.03 1.21
N GLU A 32 6.30 -7.87 0.20
CA GLU A 32 6.34 -9.34 0.34
C GLU A 32 7.13 -9.93 -0.82
N GLU A 33 8.08 -10.81 -0.52
CA GLU A 33 8.80 -11.60 -1.54
C GLU A 33 7.99 -12.87 -1.83
N SER A 34 6.98 -12.75 -2.68
CA SER A 34 6.22 -13.91 -3.14
C SER A 34 5.71 -13.69 -4.55
N PHE A 35 5.40 -14.79 -5.24
CA PHE A 35 4.77 -14.69 -6.54
C PHE A 35 3.28 -14.44 -6.35
N GLY A 36 2.73 -13.63 -7.24
CA GLY A 36 1.35 -13.19 -7.12
C GLY A 36 0.89 -12.39 -8.33
N HIS A 37 -0.25 -11.73 -8.14
CA HIS A 37 -0.81 -10.82 -9.10
C HIS A 37 -1.66 -9.74 -8.43
N GLY A 38 -1.69 -8.57 -9.05
CA GLY A 38 -2.52 -7.45 -8.61
C GLY A 38 -3.89 -7.43 -9.27
N ARG A 39 -4.88 -6.87 -8.56
CA ARG A 39 -6.19 -6.51 -9.12
C ARG A 39 -6.55 -5.11 -8.66
N LEU A 40 -6.80 -4.23 -9.63
CA LEU A 40 -7.36 -2.90 -9.41
C LEU A 40 -8.82 -2.91 -9.85
N ARG A 41 -9.74 -2.61 -8.94
CA ARG A 41 -11.17 -2.48 -9.22
C ARG A 41 -11.62 -1.06 -8.98
N ILE A 42 -12.01 -0.37 -10.05
CA ILE A 42 -12.66 0.93 -9.96
C ILE A 42 -14.09 0.70 -9.45
N VAL A 43 -14.46 1.40 -8.37
CA VAL A 43 -15.77 1.28 -7.73
C VAL A 43 -16.70 2.35 -8.25
N ASP A 44 -16.21 3.59 -8.32
CA ASP A 44 -16.89 4.76 -8.87
C ASP A 44 -15.86 5.82 -9.27
N GLU A 45 -16.32 7.03 -9.57
CA GLU A 45 -15.48 8.16 -10.02
C GLU A 45 -14.40 8.58 -9.01
N THR A 46 -14.57 8.26 -7.73
CA THR A 46 -13.68 8.73 -6.66
C THR A 46 -13.01 7.60 -5.89
N ARG A 47 -13.42 6.34 -6.07
CA ARG A 47 -12.91 5.21 -5.30
C ARG A 47 -12.47 4.04 -6.16
N ALA A 48 -11.35 3.44 -5.78
CA ALA A 48 -10.90 2.16 -6.30
C ALA A 48 -10.39 1.27 -5.15
N VAL A 49 -10.37 -0.04 -5.38
CA VAL A 49 -9.74 -1.01 -4.49
C VAL A 49 -8.57 -1.65 -5.21
N TRP A 50 -7.40 -1.59 -4.60
CA TRP A 50 -6.26 -2.41 -4.97
C TRP A 50 -6.19 -3.63 -4.06
N THR A 51 -6.03 -4.81 -4.65
CA THR A 51 -5.68 -6.04 -3.91
C THR A 51 -4.49 -6.71 -4.57
N TRP A 52 -3.56 -7.24 -3.76
CA TRP A 52 -2.53 -8.15 -4.24
C TRP A 52 -2.82 -9.58 -3.74
N HIS A 53 -2.76 -10.53 -4.66
CA HIS A 53 -3.09 -11.93 -4.46
C HIS A 53 -1.82 -12.76 -4.57
N ARG A 54 -1.46 -13.49 -3.52
CA ARG A 54 -0.31 -14.40 -3.52
C ARG A 54 -0.70 -15.75 -4.11
N ASN A 55 0.20 -16.35 -4.89
CA ASN A 55 0.03 -17.69 -5.43
C ASN A 55 0.36 -18.75 -4.35
N ASP A 56 -0.65 -19.24 -3.63
CA ASP A 56 -0.54 -20.26 -2.58
C ASP A 56 -0.85 -21.68 -3.10
N GLY A 57 -0.24 -22.07 -4.22
CA GLY A 57 -0.50 -23.35 -4.87
C GLY A 57 -1.70 -23.29 -5.80
N GLU A 58 -2.77 -24.05 -5.50
CA GLU A 58 -3.94 -24.19 -6.38
C GLU A 58 -4.82 -22.93 -6.41
N TYR A 59 -4.80 -22.12 -5.34
CA TYR A 59 -5.62 -20.92 -5.22
C TYR A 59 -4.77 -19.71 -4.82
N SER A 60 -5.22 -18.53 -5.22
CA SER A 60 -4.58 -17.26 -4.83
C SER A 60 -5.30 -16.63 -3.64
N THR A 61 -4.56 -16.13 -2.65
CA THR A 61 -5.13 -15.49 -1.45
C THR A 61 -4.84 -14.00 -1.44
N VAL A 62 -5.80 -13.18 -0.97
CA VAL A 62 -5.55 -11.74 -0.77
C VAL A 62 -4.59 -11.58 0.40
N ARG A 63 -3.48 -10.88 0.15
CA ARG A 63 -2.44 -10.62 1.15
C ARG A 63 -2.26 -9.14 1.44
N ASP A 64 -2.62 -8.28 0.50
CA ASP A 64 -2.69 -6.83 0.68
C ASP A 64 -3.97 -6.28 0.05
N GLU A 65 -4.57 -5.30 0.71
CA GLU A 65 -5.76 -4.59 0.26
C GLU A 65 -5.69 -3.12 0.71
N VAL A 66 -5.94 -2.21 -0.23
CA VAL A 66 -6.05 -0.78 0.07
C VAL A 66 -7.13 -0.11 -0.77
N TRP A 67 -7.92 0.74 -0.11
CA TRP A 67 -8.85 1.64 -0.75
C TRP A 67 -8.13 2.90 -1.19
N LEU A 68 -8.34 3.27 -2.46
CA LEU A 68 -7.77 4.44 -3.09
C LEU A 68 -8.87 5.47 -3.29
N GLU A 69 -8.59 6.69 -2.86
CA GLU A 69 -9.42 7.85 -3.12
C GLU A 69 -8.79 8.70 -4.22
N SER A 70 -9.62 9.20 -5.12
CA SER A 70 -9.21 10.11 -6.17
C SER A 70 -8.69 11.42 -5.56
N LEU A 71 -7.56 11.90 -6.06
CA LEU A 71 -7.06 13.23 -5.67
C LEU A 71 -7.98 14.35 -6.17
N VAL A 72 -8.84 14.09 -7.15
CA VAL A 72 -9.83 15.06 -7.64
C VAL A 72 -10.94 15.30 -6.62
N SER A 73 -11.28 14.30 -5.78
CA SER A 73 -12.25 14.48 -4.69
C SER A 73 -11.67 15.21 -3.48
N ALA A 74 -10.34 15.32 -3.37
CA ALA A 74 -9.72 16.19 -2.39
C ALA A 74 -9.88 17.64 -2.87
N GLY A 75 -10.92 18.34 -2.39
CA GLY A 75 -10.99 19.80 -2.50
C GLY A 75 -9.72 20.46 -1.96
N PRO A 76 -9.43 21.73 -2.29
CA PRO A 76 -8.19 22.39 -1.87
C PRO A 76 -8.02 22.25 -0.36
N THR A 77 -6.91 21.60 0.04
CA THR A 77 -6.58 21.29 1.42
C THR A 77 -6.57 22.58 2.23
N GLN A 78 -7.63 22.87 2.98
CA GLN A 78 -7.51 23.86 4.04
C GLN A 78 -6.61 23.22 5.09
N ALA A 79 -5.37 23.70 5.16
CA ALA A 79 -4.45 23.39 6.23
C ALA A 79 -5.20 23.65 7.54
N ARG A 80 -5.56 22.58 8.26
CA ARG A 80 -6.14 22.68 9.60
C ARG A 80 -5.07 23.32 10.47
N VAL A 81 -5.14 24.63 10.67
CA VAL A 81 -4.41 25.32 11.72
C VAL A 81 -4.93 24.72 13.03
N GLN A 82 -4.22 23.74 13.55
CA GLN A 82 -4.40 23.29 14.91
C GLN A 82 -3.80 24.38 15.79
N THR A 83 -4.64 25.32 16.24
CA THR A 83 -4.26 26.20 17.34
C THR A 83 -4.00 25.32 18.54
N ALA A 84 -2.74 25.30 19.01
CA ALA A 84 -2.33 24.60 20.20
C ALA A 84 -3.07 25.16 21.42
N GLY A 85 -4.12 24.44 21.83
CA GLY A 85 -4.80 24.65 23.10
C GLY A 85 -3.91 24.10 24.23
N SER A 86 -3.35 25.05 24.98
CA SER A 86 -2.70 24.97 26.30
C SER A 86 -2.56 23.59 26.96
N SER A 87 -1.30 23.25 27.25
CA SER A 87 -0.84 22.15 28.06
C SER A 87 -1.58 22.02 29.40
N LYS A 88 -1.98 20.79 29.75
CA LYS A 88 -2.10 20.40 31.15
C LYS A 88 -1.49 19.01 31.33
N LEU A 89 -0.24 19.01 31.79
CA LEU A 89 0.41 17.85 32.40
C LEU A 89 -0.32 17.53 33.70
N LEU A 90 -0.73 16.28 33.88
CA LEU A 90 -0.96 15.69 35.19
C LEU A 90 -0.30 14.31 35.21
N TYR A 91 0.35 14.07 36.34
CA TYR A 91 1.33 13.03 36.69
C TYR A 91 0.97 11.60 36.28
#